data_AF-A0A9P0QPI2-F1
#
_entry.id   AF-A0A9P0QPI2-F1
#
_cell.length_a   1.000
_cell.length_b   1.000
_cell.length_c   1.000
_cell.angle_alpha   90.00
_cell.angle_beta   90.00
_cell.angle_gamma   90.00
#
_symmetry.space_group_name_H-M   'P 1'
#
loop_
_entity.id
_entity.type
_entity.pdbx_description
1 polymer ?
#
loop_
_entity_poly.entity_id
_entity_poly.type
_entity_poly.pdbx_seq_one_letter_code
_entity_poly.pdbx_strand_id
1 'polypeptide(L)'
;MSDHGSLEPSNSSSLPFISTSYSHLSENIPRRIKSILEYENDNDEEHIEHFKYKQDLDRKLTVTSIIGLGFSLMGVPFGISSTLWISLMDGGNVTMLYGWIIVASFSICVVLSLSEIISKYPTSGGVYHFSALLSNDKYSLTSSWFTGWFLLIGNWTYCVSILFSGSQFILSIFGLKNVYYKEDIFFVLGVYFILLSLCGFVNFKLSKYLEAINKMCIIWSIGSVLLIDVLLIVFAKRTNSIKDILSTFDNSRSGWPDPIAFMVGFQSSSFTLTGYGMLFSMTDEVKRPERNMPKGAVSSIFISGIFGLIFILPVLTILPELKLLLDDTPEIMPIDIVFKAATESYIVSFLLALLLIGTVFFQAVGSLTTASRTTYAFARDGGLPFKNLWVEVDDIEQSRIPKNALFLSMVVCAVLSLLSLISSSAFNAFMGASVISLSLANGIPILCSMLNKRRKIKGAAFRLKYLCSGWIINSISVFWVVLSAIILCFPPVIKGMTAATMNYAIVVFLAFTAIVTLGYKFWGITSFEGPQIDTDYFELQGIQEQSARPEDFVIGIDDQDDEEDELHYNEDAESVMTKKDPSKSKKTVHWTSSNRNSFDEQETIVGSQYEARTLLEDPTEGRSN
;
A
#
# COMPACT_ATOMS: atom_id res chain seq x y z
N MET A 1 -53.79 -28.55 39.02
CA MET A 1 -53.64 -27.49 40.05
C MET A 1 -52.33 -26.79 39.74
N SER A 2 -52.29 -25.74 38.92
CA SER A 2 -52.87 -24.38 39.07
C SER A 2 -51.79 -23.39 39.53
N ASP A 3 -51.43 -22.52 38.59
CA ASP A 3 -51.17 -21.08 38.67
C ASP A 3 -50.05 -20.41 39.49
N HIS A 4 -49.58 -19.33 38.83
CA HIS A 4 -48.89 -18.10 39.25
C HIS A 4 -47.36 -18.06 39.01
N GLY A 5 -46.77 -17.02 38.41
CA GLY A 5 -47.29 -15.72 37.96
C GLY A 5 -46.23 -14.89 37.21
N SER A 6 -46.73 -13.93 36.46
CA SER A 6 -46.09 -12.91 35.61
C SER A 6 -45.21 -11.88 36.33
N LEU A 7 -44.13 -11.41 35.68
CA LEU A 7 -43.50 -10.11 35.92
C LEU A 7 -42.92 -9.52 34.61
N GLU A 8 -43.55 -8.44 34.12
CA GLU A 8 -42.99 -7.45 33.18
C GLU A 8 -41.93 -6.57 33.88
N PRO A 9 -40.99 -5.94 33.13
CA PRO A 9 -40.32 -4.74 33.58
C PRO A 9 -40.84 -3.48 32.86
N SER A 10 -41.09 -2.49 33.69
CA SER A 10 -41.65 -1.16 33.51
C SER A 10 -40.88 -0.20 32.58
N ASN A 11 -41.66 0.61 31.86
CA ASN A 11 -41.30 1.90 31.27
C ASN A 11 -40.84 2.94 32.33
N SER A 12 -39.67 3.56 32.11
CA SER A 12 -39.29 4.95 32.48
C SER A 12 -37.86 5.16 31.98
N SER A 13 -37.39 6.29 31.47
CA SER A 13 -37.92 7.64 31.25
C SER A 13 -36.97 8.31 30.25
N SER A 14 -37.54 9.05 29.30
CA SER A 14 -36.85 9.88 28.33
C SER A 14 -36.17 11.08 29.00
N LEU A 15 -34.89 11.32 28.70
CA LEU A 15 -34.21 12.59 28.93
C LEU A 15 -34.23 13.39 27.61
N PRO A 16 -34.95 14.52 27.53
CA PRO A 16 -34.98 15.36 26.34
C PRO A 16 -34.01 16.52 26.54
N PHE A 17 -32.74 16.37 26.17
CA PHE A 17 -31.85 17.53 26.04
C PHE A 17 -30.88 17.29 24.89
N ILE A 18 -30.72 18.31 24.04
CA ILE A 18 -29.95 18.36 22.79
C ILE A 18 -30.72 17.91 21.52
N SER A 19 -31.92 18.44 21.27
CA SER A 19 -32.50 18.45 19.90
C SER A 19 -32.85 19.84 19.37
N THR A 20 -32.72 20.90 20.18
CA THR A 20 -33.31 22.21 19.85
C THR A 20 -32.32 23.27 19.36
N SER A 21 -31.06 22.92 19.10
CA SER A 21 -30.04 23.90 18.63
C SER A 21 -29.71 23.82 17.13
N TYR A 22 -30.25 22.84 16.39
CA TYR A 22 -29.93 22.67 14.96
C TYR A 22 -31.01 23.18 13.99
N SER A 23 -32.24 23.43 14.45
CA SER A 23 -33.35 23.84 13.56
C SER A 23 -33.14 25.23 12.95
N HIS A 24 -32.56 26.18 13.70
CA HIS A 24 -32.41 27.56 13.28
C HIS A 24 -31.19 27.85 12.38
N LEU A 25 -30.30 26.88 12.19
CA LEU A 25 -29.15 26.99 11.26
C LEU A 25 -29.44 26.37 9.88
N SER A 26 -30.57 25.68 9.71
CA SER A 26 -30.87 24.90 8.48
C SER A 26 -31.48 25.72 7.33
N GLU A 27 -31.95 26.94 7.57
CA GLU A 27 -32.67 27.74 6.57
C GLU A 27 -31.75 28.41 5.53
N ASN A 28 -30.46 28.62 5.84
CA ASN A 28 -29.49 29.28 4.96
C ASN A 28 -28.49 28.33 4.30
N ILE A 29 -28.72 27.02 4.39
CA ILE A 29 -27.81 26.01 3.83
C ILE A 29 -28.16 25.80 2.34
N PRO A 30 -27.22 25.94 1.40
CA PRO A 30 -27.45 25.63 -0.02
C PRO A 30 -28.11 24.26 -0.17
N ARG A 31 -29.13 24.13 -1.04
CA ARG A 31 -29.88 22.86 -1.24
C ARG A 31 -28.97 21.65 -1.47
N ARG A 32 -27.78 21.86 -2.06
CA ARG A 32 -26.74 20.83 -2.23
C ARG A 32 -26.22 20.30 -0.89
N ILE A 33 -25.93 21.19 0.07
CA ILE A 33 -25.50 20.83 1.42
C ILE A 33 -26.68 20.27 2.22
N LYS A 34 -27.91 20.77 2.03
CA LYS A 34 -29.10 20.20 2.67
C LYS A 34 -29.40 18.76 2.20
N SER A 35 -29.31 18.48 0.89
CA SER A 35 -29.44 17.11 0.35
C SER A 35 -28.33 16.16 0.81
N ILE A 36 -27.19 16.73 1.21
CA ILE A 36 -26.06 16.01 1.75
C ILE A 36 -26.28 15.72 3.25
N LEU A 37 -26.84 16.67 4.01
CA LEU A 37 -27.22 16.53 5.42
C LEU A 37 -28.47 15.64 5.63
N GLU A 38 -29.45 15.67 4.72
CA GLU A 38 -30.62 14.77 4.75
C GLU A 38 -30.21 13.31 4.43
N TYR A 39 -29.10 13.12 3.72
CA TYR A 39 -28.43 11.83 3.54
C TYR A 39 -27.65 11.37 4.80
N GLU A 40 -27.52 12.23 5.81
CA GLU A 40 -26.78 11.99 7.06
C GLU A 40 -27.67 11.38 8.17
N ASN A 41 -28.95 11.08 7.89
CA ASN A 41 -29.84 10.45 8.86
C ASN A 41 -29.49 8.97 9.09
N ASP A 42 -28.96 8.78 10.29
CA ASP A 42 -28.18 7.68 10.88
C ASP A 42 -28.98 6.38 11.17
N ASN A 43 -29.44 5.66 10.14
CA ASN A 43 -30.04 4.31 10.28
C ASN A 43 -29.64 3.30 9.19
N ASP A 44 -28.58 3.55 8.41
CA ASP A 44 -28.12 2.57 7.42
C ASP A 44 -27.57 1.32 8.13
N GLU A 45 -28.25 0.19 7.93
CA GLU A 45 -27.84 -1.13 8.42
C GLU A 45 -26.40 -1.45 7.99
N GLU A 46 -25.63 -2.07 8.90
CA GLU A 46 -24.28 -2.55 8.56
C GLU A 46 -24.41 -3.60 7.45
N HIS A 47 -23.81 -3.33 6.29
CA HIS A 47 -23.84 -4.24 5.15
C HIS A 47 -22.40 -4.59 4.78
N ILE A 48 -22.00 -5.83 5.03
CA ILE A 48 -20.63 -6.33 4.78
C ILE A 48 -20.66 -7.19 3.53
N GLU A 49 -19.74 -6.92 2.61
CA GLU A 49 -19.67 -7.60 1.31
C GLU A 49 -19.02 -8.98 1.43
N HIS A 50 -19.64 -9.98 0.79
CA HIS A 50 -19.16 -11.36 0.75
C HIS A 50 -18.59 -11.69 -0.64
N PHE A 51 -17.53 -12.50 -0.69
CA PHE A 51 -16.83 -12.85 -1.93
C PHE A 51 -16.94 -14.35 -2.24
N LYS A 52 -16.99 -14.73 -3.52
CA LYS A 52 -17.23 -16.12 -3.98
C LYS A 52 -16.08 -17.08 -3.68
N TYR A 53 -14.93 -16.58 -3.24
CA TYR A 53 -13.74 -17.40 -3.03
C TYR A 53 -13.89 -18.33 -1.82
N LYS A 54 -13.45 -19.57 -1.99
CA LYS A 54 -13.27 -20.49 -0.88
C LYS A 54 -12.16 -19.94 0.03
N GLN A 55 -12.48 -19.76 1.30
CA GLN A 55 -11.51 -19.30 2.28
C GLN A 55 -10.52 -20.42 2.59
N ASP A 56 -9.40 -20.42 1.87
CA ASP A 56 -8.41 -21.50 1.96
C ASP A 56 -7.37 -21.27 3.08
N LEU A 57 -7.25 -20.07 3.66
CA LEU A 57 -6.33 -19.78 4.77
C LEU A 57 -7.05 -19.82 6.13
N ASP A 58 -6.34 -20.25 7.19
CA ASP A 58 -6.91 -20.35 8.54
C ASP A 58 -7.06 -18.97 9.21
N ARG A 59 -8.25 -18.65 9.74
CA ARG A 59 -8.50 -17.43 10.55
C ARG A 59 -7.86 -17.53 11.95
N LYS A 60 -6.53 -17.42 12.03
CA LYS A 60 -5.78 -17.52 13.28
C LYS A 60 -5.45 -16.16 13.90
N LEU A 61 -5.29 -15.11 13.10
CA LEU A 61 -4.78 -13.81 13.55
C LEU A 61 -5.80 -13.03 14.41
N THR A 62 -5.31 -12.59 15.56
CA THR A 62 -5.99 -11.72 16.53
C THR A 62 -5.60 -10.26 16.33
N VAL A 63 -6.36 -9.31 16.88
CA VAL A 63 -6.04 -7.85 16.80
C VAL A 63 -4.61 -7.55 17.26
N THR A 64 -4.17 -8.12 18.38
CA THR A 64 -2.80 -7.96 18.89
C THR A 64 -1.75 -8.47 17.91
N SER A 65 -2.05 -9.55 17.19
CA SER A 65 -1.12 -10.11 16.19
C SER A 65 -1.01 -9.23 14.96
N ILE A 66 -2.12 -8.60 14.55
CA ILE A 66 -2.13 -7.60 13.47
C ILE A 66 -1.33 -6.37 13.90
N ILE A 67 -1.52 -5.90 15.15
CA ILE A 67 -0.73 -4.80 15.71
C ILE A 67 0.76 -5.12 15.66
N GLY A 68 1.14 -6.35 16.04
CA GLY A 68 2.52 -6.77 16.03
C GLY A 68 3.12 -6.90 14.65
N LEU A 69 2.38 -7.48 13.72
CA LEU A 69 2.80 -7.54 12.33
C LEU A 69 2.96 -6.13 11.74
N GLY A 70 2.01 -5.22 11.98
CA GLY A 70 2.05 -3.86 11.44
C GLY A 70 3.19 -3.04 12.01
N PHE A 71 3.39 -3.11 13.32
CA PHE A 71 4.52 -2.49 13.99
C PHE A 71 5.86 -3.06 13.50
N SER A 72 5.94 -4.38 13.33
CA SER A 72 7.14 -5.04 12.81
C SER A 72 7.43 -4.66 11.36
N LEU A 73 6.42 -4.51 10.50
CA LEU A 73 6.60 -4.13 9.09
C LEU A 73 7.16 -2.72 8.92
N MET A 74 6.72 -1.78 9.78
CA MET A 74 7.29 -0.43 9.82
C MET A 74 8.69 -0.44 10.42
N GLY A 75 8.96 -1.34 11.38
CA GLY A 75 10.30 -1.56 11.93
C GLY A 75 10.98 -0.25 12.36
N VAL A 76 10.21 0.62 13.01
CA VAL A 76 10.53 2.03 13.27
C VAL A 76 11.99 2.30 13.63
N PRO A 77 12.60 1.58 14.60
CA PRO A 77 13.95 1.88 15.06
C PRO A 77 14.98 1.60 13.96
N PHE A 78 14.81 0.49 13.26
CA PHE A 78 15.69 0.13 12.15
C PHE A 78 15.46 1.03 10.94
N GLY A 79 14.21 1.33 10.58
CA GLY A 79 13.87 2.24 9.50
C GLY A 79 14.57 3.58 9.68
N ILE A 80 14.34 4.25 10.82
CA ILE A 80 14.99 5.53 11.16
C ILE A 80 16.52 5.41 11.12
N SER A 81 17.08 4.33 11.67
CA SER A 81 18.52 4.11 11.75
C SER A 81 19.16 3.95 10.36
N SER A 82 18.53 3.17 9.48
CA SER A 82 19.03 2.87 8.13
C SER A 82 18.97 4.08 7.20
N THR A 83 17.97 4.96 7.37
CA THR A 83 17.80 6.18 6.57
C THR A 83 18.23 7.45 7.29
N LEU A 84 18.90 7.31 8.45
CA LEU A 84 19.30 8.43 9.31
C LEU A 84 20.11 9.48 8.55
N TRP A 85 21.04 9.02 7.70
CA TRP A 85 21.85 9.85 6.81
C TRP A 85 21.02 10.89 6.04
N ILE A 86 19.87 10.50 5.48
CA ILE A 86 19.02 11.40 4.68
C ILE A 86 18.53 12.56 5.54
N SER A 87 18.04 12.25 6.74
CA SER A 87 17.52 13.29 7.65
C SER A 87 18.64 14.22 8.16
N LEU A 88 19.83 13.67 8.38
CA LEU A 88 21.00 14.43 8.83
C LEU A 88 21.54 15.39 7.76
N MET A 89 21.44 15.01 6.48
CA MET A 89 21.84 15.86 5.35
C MET A 89 20.85 17.00 5.08
N ASP A 90 19.56 16.72 5.28
CA ASP A 90 18.45 17.57 4.86
C ASP A 90 17.79 18.31 6.04
N GLY A 91 18.58 18.79 6.99
CA GLY A 91 18.12 19.66 8.08
C GLY A 91 18.37 19.15 9.50
N GLY A 92 18.98 17.96 9.66
CA GLY A 92 19.42 17.46 10.96
C GLY A 92 18.27 17.29 11.95
N ASN A 93 18.39 17.93 13.11
CA ASN A 93 17.49 17.73 14.25
C ASN A 93 16.04 18.08 13.92
N VAL A 94 15.81 19.24 13.30
CA VAL A 94 14.47 19.74 12.94
C VAL A 94 13.79 18.78 11.96
N THR A 95 14.51 18.30 10.95
CA THR A 95 13.99 17.36 9.95
C THR A 95 13.68 16.00 10.57
N MET A 96 14.57 15.46 11.41
CA MET A 96 14.33 14.20 12.09
C MET A 96 13.08 14.26 12.99
N LEU A 97 12.95 15.31 13.82
CA LEU A 97 11.86 15.40 14.78
C LEU A 97 10.53 15.78 14.12
N TYR A 98 10.48 16.94 13.45
CA TYR A 98 9.24 17.45 12.89
C TYR A 98 8.83 16.71 11.62
N GLY A 99 9.79 16.27 10.81
CA GLY A 99 9.51 15.42 9.66
C GLY A 99 8.86 14.10 10.09
N TRP A 100 9.32 13.47 11.18
CA TRP A 100 8.65 12.29 11.73
C TRP A 100 7.20 12.57 12.15
N ILE A 101 6.96 13.64 12.91
CA ILE A 101 5.59 14.00 13.38
C ILE A 101 4.65 14.24 12.19
N ILE A 102 5.11 15.00 11.20
CA ILE A 102 4.32 15.36 10.01
C ILE A 102 3.99 14.10 9.22
N VAL A 103 4.99 13.27 8.89
CA VAL A 103 4.79 12.06 8.10
C VAL A 103 3.95 11.02 8.83
N ALA A 104 4.13 10.86 10.15
CA ALA A 104 3.28 10.00 10.96
C ALA A 104 1.82 10.46 10.95
N SER A 105 1.58 11.76 11.08
CA SER A 105 0.22 12.33 11.05
C SER A 105 -0.47 12.06 9.71
N PHE A 106 0.22 12.30 8.59
CA PHE A 106 -0.32 11.99 7.26
C PHE A 106 -0.54 10.49 7.05
N SER A 107 0.38 9.65 7.52
CA SER A 107 0.26 8.18 7.40
C SER A 107 -0.94 7.64 8.19
N ILE A 108 -1.24 8.22 9.36
CA ILE A 108 -2.45 7.89 10.13
C ILE A 108 -3.70 8.20 9.30
N CYS A 109 -3.76 9.34 8.60
CA CYS A 109 -4.89 9.67 7.73
C CYS A 109 -5.08 8.61 6.62
N VAL A 110 -4.00 8.20 5.94
CA VAL A 110 -4.07 7.17 4.89
C VAL A 110 -4.62 5.85 5.45
N VAL A 111 -4.10 5.41 6.61
CA VAL A 111 -4.55 4.17 7.24
C VAL A 111 -5.99 4.26 7.72
N LEU A 112 -6.44 5.42 8.22
CA LEU A 112 -7.84 5.64 8.59
C LEU A 112 -8.77 5.48 7.38
N SER A 113 -8.42 6.08 6.24
CA SER A 113 -9.17 5.94 4.98
C SER A 113 -9.24 4.49 4.50
N LEU A 114 -8.12 3.77 4.51
CA LEU A 114 -8.09 2.35 4.11
C LEU A 114 -8.82 1.45 5.11
N SER A 115 -8.79 1.80 6.40
CA SER A 115 -9.48 1.08 7.46
C SER A 115 -11.00 1.18 7.35
N GLU A 116 -11.52 2.32 6.88
CA GLU A 116 -12.94 2.45 6.53
C GLU A 116 -13.30 1.54 5.36
N ILE A 117 -12.49 1.54 4.29
CA ILE A 117 -12.73 0.73 3.10
C ILE A 117 -12.72 -0.77 3.41
N ILE A 118 -11.72 -1.27 4.13
CA ILE A 118 -11.62 -2.71 4.44
C ILE A 118 -12.73 -3.18 5.39
N SER A 119 -13.27 -2.29 6.22
CA SER A 119 -14.38 -2.65 7.10
C SER A 119 -15.69 -2.92 6.33
N LYS A 120 -15.81 -2.37 5.11
CA LYS A 120 -16.88 -2.66 4.16
C LYS A 120 -16.56 -3.88 3.29
N TYR A 121 -15.32 -3.95 2.82
CA TYR A 121 -14.84 -4.97 1.88
C TYR A 121 -13.69 -5.81 2.49
N PRO A 122 -13.97 -6.73 3.42
CA PRO A 122 -12.94 -7.52 4.06
C PRO A 122 -12.41 -8.62 3.14
N THR A 123 -11.33 -8.35 2.41
CA THR A 123 -10.77 -9.27 1.41
C THR A 123 -9.24 -9.34 1.43
N SER A 124 -8.67 -10.54 1.19
CA SER A 124 -7.21 -10.75 1.07
C SER A 124 -6.54 -10.04 -0.09
N GLY A 125 -7.28 -9.65 -1.14
CA GLY A 125 -6.73 -8.83 -2.20
C GLY A 125 -6.33 -7.42 -1.74
N GLY A 126 -6.74 -7.01 -0.53
CA GLY A 126 -6.37 -5.73 0.05
C GLY A 126 -6.63 -4.57 -0.90
N VAL A 127 -5.64 -3.70 -1.09
CA VAL A 127 -5.81 -2.43 -1.81
C VAL A 127 -6.16 -2.58 -3.29
N TYR A 128 -5.76 -3.67 -3.97
CA TYR A 128 -6.12 -3.84 -5.39
C TYR A 128 -7.58 -4.28 -5.57
N HIS A 129 -8.14 -5.06 -4.64
CA HIS A 129 -9.58 -5.30 -4.61
C HIS A 129 -10.35 -4.02 -4.31
N PHE A 130 -9.88 -3.22 -3.35
CA PHE A 130 -10.52 -1.95 -3.03
C PHE A 130 -10.62 -1.05 -4.27
N SER A 131 -9.55 -0.99 -5.07
CA SER A 131 -9.54 -0.17 -6.29
C SER A 131 -10.51 -0.66 -7.36
N ALA A 132 -10.71 -1.98 -7.54
CA ALA A 132 -11.75 -2.52 -8.43
C ALA A 132 -13.15 -2.14 -7.95
N LEU A 133 -13.46 -2.46 -6.68
CA LEU A 133 -14.79 -2.28 -6.11
C LEU A 133 -15.21 -0.81 -6.07
N LEU A 134 -14.25 0.06 -5.73
CA LEU A 134 -14.51 1.50 -5.57
C LEU A 134 -14.46 2.28 -6.87
N SER A 135 -13.85 1.75 -7.94
CA SER A 135 -13.79 2.43 -9.24
C SER A 135 -15.11 2.29 -9.99
N ASN A 136 -15.28 3.03 -11.09
CA ASN A 136 -16.40 2.85 -12.01
C ASN A 136 -16.23 1.54 -12.79
N ASP A 137 -17.32 0.92 -13.22
CA ASP A 137 -17.30 -0.40 -13.84
C ASP A 137 -16.38 -0.45 -15.07
N LYS A 138 -16.36 0.64 -15.86
CA LYS A 138 -15.44 0.82 -17.00
C LYS A 138 -13.95 0.77 -16.63
N TYR A 139 -13.58 1.26 -15.44
CA TYR A 139 -12.19 1.38 -14.99
C TYR A 139 -11.86 0.44 -13.82
N SER A 140 -12.76 -0.45 -13.44
CA SER A 140 -12.62 -1.35 -12.29
C SER A 140 -11.41 -2.26 -12.44
N LEU A 141 -11.37 -3.07 -13.49
CA LEU A 141 -10.28 -4.01 -13.76
C LEU A 141 -8.95 -3.29 -14.04
N THR A 142 -8.99 -2.15 -14.75
CA THR A 142 -7.77 -1.38 -15.04
C THR A 142 -7.16 -0.82 -13.74
N SER A 143 -7.96 -0.16 -12.90
CA SER A 143 -7.50 0.39 -11.62
C SER A 143 -6.91 -0.70 -10.72
N SER A 144 -7.58 -1.85 -10.68
CA SER A 144 -7.16 -3.03 -9.92
C SER A 144 -5.88 -3.67 -10.44
N TRP A 145 -5.70 -3.76 -11.76
CA TRP A 145 -4.46 -4.26 -12.35
C TRP A 145 -3.25 -3.42 -11.96
N PHE A 146 -3.33 -2.10 -12.15
CA PHE A 146 -2.23 -1.19 -11.79
C PHE A 146 -1.96 -1.22 -10.29
N THR A 147 -3.01 -1.14 -9.46
CA THR A 147 -2.89 -1.19 -8.00
C THR A 147 -2.26 -2.51 -7.54
N GLY A 148 -2.65 -3.64 -8.12
CA GLY A 148 -2.12 -4.97 -7.80
C GLY A 148 -0.64 -5.10 -8.15
N TRP A 149 -0.23 -4.64 -9.33
CA TRP A 149 1.18 -4.63 -9.72
C TRP A 149 2.03 -3.68 -8.88
N PHE A 150 1.53 -2.48 -8.58
CA PHE A 150 2.21 -1.54 -7.68
C PHE A 150 2.38 -2.12 -6.27
N LEU A 151 1.34 -2.79 -5.75
CA LEU A 151 1.39 -3.48 -4.46
C LEU A 151 2.38 -4.65 -4.48
N LEU A 152 2.32 -5.50 -5.50
CA LEU A 152 3.14 -6.71 -5.60
C LEU A 152 4.63 -6.37 -5.69
N ILE A 153 5.00 -5.49 -6.62
CA ILE A 153 6.40 -5.10 -6.79
C ILE A 153 6.87 -4.27 -5.61
N GLY A 154 6.04 -3.36 -5.10
CA GLY A 154 6.31 -2.65 -3.85
C GLY A 154 6.65 -3.61 -2.70
N ASN A 155 5.89 -4.69 -2.54
CA ASN A 155 6.14 -5.67 -1.48
C ASN A 155 7.44 -6.44 -1.66
N TRP A 156 7.74 -6.96 -2.86
CA TRP A 156 8.99 -7.67 -3.12
C TRP A 156 10.20 -6.77 -2.90
N THR A 157 10.15 -5.57 -3.45
CA THR A 157 11.28 -4.63 -3.41
C THR A 157 11.47 -3.99 -2.05
N TYR A 158 10.39 -3.73 -1.29
CA TYR A 158 10.50 -3.33 0.11
C TYR A 158 11.15 -4.43 0.96
N CYS A 159 10.83 -5.71 0.72
CA CYS A 159 11.52 -6.84 1.35
C CYS A 159 13.02 -6.87 1.01
N VAL A 160 13.38 -6.62 -0.25
CA VAL A 160 14.80 -6.48 -0.68
C VAL A 160 15.48 -5.33 0.07
N SER A 161 14.86 -4.15 0.15
CA SER A 161 15.39 -2.99 0.88
C SER A 161 15.71 -3.32 2.34
N ILE A 162 14.76 -3.94 3.06
CA ILE A 162 14.94 -4.29 4.48
C ILE A 162 16.12 -5.25 4.67
N LEU A 163 16.16 -6.33 3.88
CA LEU A 163 17.21 -7.34 3.99
C LEU A 163 18.58 -6.80 3.59
N PHE A 164 18.63 -5.94 2.56
CA PHE A 164 19.87 -5.35 2.07
C PHE A 164 20.43 -4.32 3.05
N SER A 165 19.62 -3.33 3.45
CA SER A 165 20.01 -2.36 4.47
C SER A 165 20.32 -3.03 5.81
N GLY A 166 19.61 -4.12 6.14
CA GLY A 166 19.86 -4.92 7.33
C GLY A 166 21.22 -5.62 7.29
N SER A 167 21.62 -6.09 6.11
CA SER A 167 22.93 -6.69 5.89
C SER A 167 24.05 -5.65 5.99
N GLN A 168 23.86 -4.47 5.42
CA GLN A 168 24.78 -3.33 5.57
C GLN A 168 24.92 -2.93 7.04
N PHE A 169 23.81 -2.86 7.78
CA PHE A 169 23.80 -2.54 9.20
C PHE A 169 24.57 -3.57 10.04
N ILE A 170 24.34 -4.87 9.82
CA ILE A 170 25.07 -5.95 10.51
C ILE A 170 26.58 -5.80 10.29
N LEU A 171 27.00 -5.46 9.08
CA LEU A 171 28.41 -5.35 8.73
C LEU A 171 29.04 -4.03 9.25
N SER A 172 28.29 -2.94 9.24
CA SER A 172 28.70 -1.61 9.72
C SER A 172 29.23 -1.62 11.16
N ILE A 173 28.64 -2.44 12.03
CA ILE A 173 29.07 -2.58 13.43
C ILE A 173 30.54 -3.02 13.55
N PHE A 174 31.03 -3.86 12.65
CA PHE A 174 32.42 -4.31 12.66
C PHE A 174 33.41 -3.18 12.30
N GLY A 175 32.96 -2.16 11.56
CA GLY A 175 33.71 -0.95 11.27
C GLY A 175 34.09 -0.14 12.52
N LEU A 176 33.32 -0.27 13.61
CA LEU A 176 33.61 0.42 14.88
C LEU A 176 34.90 -0.05 15.58
N LYS A 177 35.54 -1.14 15.13
CA LYS A 177 36.77 -1.70 15.73
C LYS A 177 38.06 -1.17 15.07
N ASN A 178 38.00 -0.13 14.23
CA ASN A 178 39.14 0.37 13.44
C ASN A 178 39.80 -0.70 12.54
N VAL A 179 39.09 -1.78 12.23
CA VAL A 179 39.44 -2.63 11.09
C VAL A 179 38.94 -1.87 9.88
N TYR A 180 39.82 -1.59 8.90
CA TYR A 180 39.43 -0.94 7.65
C TYR A 180 38.25 -1.72 7.02
N TYR A 181 37.03 -1.24 7.26
CA TYR A 181 35.81 -1.82 6.76
C TYR A 181 35.45 -1.07 5.49
N LYS A 182 36.00 -1.54 4.39
CA LYS A 182 35.50 -1.14 3.08
C LYS A 182 34.30 -2.02 2.79
N GLU A 183 33.13 -1.40 2.60
CA GLU A 183 31.92 -2.13 2.26
C GLU A 183 32.15 -2.94 0.97
N ASP A 184 32.23 -4.26 1.12
CA ASP A 184 32.34 -5.19 0.00
C ASP A 184 30.95 -5.74 -0.30
N ILE A 185 30.46 -5.41 -1.50
CA ILE A 185 29.15 -5.81 -1.97
C ILE A 185 28.93 -7.33 -1.95
N PHE A 186 29.98 -8.13 -2.14
CA PHE A 186 29.88 -9.59 -2.07
C PHE A 186 29.62 -10.07 -0.64
N PHE A 187 30.22 -9.43 0.36
CA PHE A 187 29.95 -9.71 1.77
C PHE A 187 28.53 -9.27 2.16
N VAL A 188 28.09 -8.10 1.71
CA VAL A 188 26.71 -7.61 1.93
C VAL A 188 25.71 -8.61 1.34
N LEU A 189 25.93 -9.07 0.11
CA LEU A 189 25.07 -10.07 -0.53
C LEU A 189 25.13 -11.44 0.17
N GLY A 190 26.30 -11.85 0.66
CA GLY A 190 26.45 -13.08 1.45
C GLY A 190 25.56 -13.06 2.69
N VAL A 191 25.60 -11.97 3.47
CA VAL A 191 24.73 -11.79 4.65
C VAL A 191 23.26 -11.70 4.22
N TYR A 192 22.96 -11.00 3.12
CA TYR A 192 21.61 -10.89 2.57
C TYR A 192 21.00 -12.27 2.28
N PHE A 193 21.73 -13.15 1.59
CA PHE A 193 21.22 -14.49 1.24
C PHE A 193 21.04 -15.38 2.48
N ILE A 194 21.89 -15.23 3.50
CA ILE A 194 21.72 -15.92 4.78
C ILE A 194 20.44 -15.45 5.46
N LEU A 195 20.22 -14.13 5.55
CA LEU A 195 19.00 -13.56 6.14
C LEU A 195 17.75 -13.96 5.36
N LEU A 196 17.76 -13.86 4.03
CA LEU A 196 16.64 -14.25 3.16
C LEU A 196 16.29 -15.73 3.36
N SER A 197 17.30 -16.61 3.42
CA SER A 197 17.11 -18.04 3.65
C SER A 197 16.54 -18.32 5.04
N LEU A 198 17.01 -17.62 6.07
CA LEU A 198 16.50 -17.75 7.43
C LEU A 198 15.05 -17.26 7.55
N CYS A 199 14.72 -16.10 6.96
CA CYS A 199 13.35 -15.59 6.90
C CYS A 199 12.42 -16.52 6.12
N GLY A 200 12.90 -17.09 5.01
CA GLY A 200 12.20 -18.10 4.23
C GLY A 200 11.94 -19.37 5.03
N PHE A 201 12.95 -19.86 5.78
CA PHE A 201 12.81 -21.01 6.66
C PHE A 201 11.75 -20.77 7.75
N VAL A 202 11.76 -19.60 8.39
CA VAL A 202 10.73 -19.23 9.38
C VAL A 202 9.34 -19.22 8.74
N ASN A 203 9.19 -18.59 7.59
CA ASN A 203 7.91 -18.52 6.88
C ASN A 203 7.39 -19.87 6.40
N PHE A 204 8.30 -20.79 6.04
CA PHE A 204 7.97 -22.10 5.53
C PHE A 204 7.68 -23.12 6.64
N LYS A 205 8.61 -23.27 7.60
CA LYS A 205 8.55 -24.29 8.65
C LYS A 205 7.92 -23.83 9.96
N LEU A 206 8.06 -22.55 10.32
CA LEU A 206 7.55 -22.02 11.59
C LEU A 206 6.25 -21.22 11.43
N SER A 207 5.57 -21.38 10.30
CA SER A 207 4.29 -20.76 9.98
C SER A 207 3.20 -21.00 11.04
N LYS A 208 3.17 -22.20 11.65
CA LYS A 208 2.26 -22.50 12.78
C LYS A 208 2.49 -21.58 13.99
N TYR A 209 3.71 -21.09 14.16
CA TYR A 209 4.11 -20.21 15.25
C TYR A 209 4.10 -18.72 14.86
N LEU A 210 3.66 -18.37 13.65
CA LEU A 210 3.70 -17.00 13.14
C LEU A 210 2.96 -16.02 14.06
N GLU A 211 1.84 -16.44 14.67
CA GLU A 211 1.13 -15.61 15.67
C GLU A 211 1.99 -15.34 16.92
N ALA A 212 2.69 -16.37 17.43
CA ALA A 212 3.58 -16.24 18.58
C ALA A 212 4.81 -15.39 18.24
N ILE A 213 5.37 -15.57 17.04
CA ILE A 213 6.47 -14.77 16.51
C ILE A 213 6.04 -13.30 16.45
N ASN A 214 4.88 -12.98 15.87
CA ASN A 214 4.38 -11.60 15.79
C ASN A 214 4.17 -10.96 17.18
N LYS A 215 3.71 -11.73 18.18
CA LYS A 215 3.62 -11.24 19.57
C LYS A 215 5.00 -11.00 20.19
N MET A 216 5.95 -11.90 19.95
CA MET A 216 7.34 -11.74 20.36
C MET A 216 7.99 -10.53 19.69
N CYS A 217 7.66 -10.25 18.42
CA CYS A 217 8.17 -9.08 17.68
C CYS A 217 7.83 -7.77 18.41
N ILE A 218 6.59 -7.64 18.92
CA ILE A 218 6.17 -6.45 19.69
C ILE A 218 7.05 -6.31 20.92
N ILE A 219 7.14 -7.37 21.73
CA ILE A 219 7.86 -7.35 23.01
C ILE A 219 9.34 -7.05 22.77
N TRP A 220 9.95 -7.72 21.79
CA TRP A 220 11.35 -7.52 21.43
C TRP A 220 11.59 -6.10 20.93
N SER A 221 10.78 -5.62 20.00
CA SER A 221 11.00 -4.32 19.36
C SER A 221 10.74 -3.17 20.34
N ILE A 222 9.71 -3.28 21.18
CA ILE A 222 9.46 -2.28 22.22
C ILE A 222 10.56 -2.32 23.29
N GLY A 223 10.90 -3.53 23.77
CA GLY A 223 11.93 -3.71 24.79
C GLY A 223 13.31 -3.25 24.31
N SER A 224 13.65 -3.53 23.05
CA SER A 224 14.93 -3.14 22.44
C SER A 224 15.09 -1.64 22.39
N VAL A 225 14.07 -0.90 21.93
CA VAL A 225 14.14 0.57 21.89
C VAL A 225 14.21 1.18 23.26
N LEU A 226 13.34 0.78 24.19
CA LEU A 226 13.37 1.33 25.54
C LEU A 226 14.72 1.07 26.21
N LEU A 227 15.30 -0.12 25.99
CA LEU A 227 16.62 -0.45 26.49
C LEU A 227 17.72 0.39 25.80
N ILE A 228 17.67 0.54 24.48
CA ILE A 228 18.61 1.38 23.73
C ILE A 228 18.54 2.82 24.23
N ASP A 229 17.36 3.41 24.28
CA ASP A 229 17.11 4.79 24.69
C ASP A 229 17.61 5.07 26.11
N VAL A 230 17.28 4.19 27.06
CA VAL A 230 17.74 4.29 28.45
C VAL A 230 19.25 4.19 28.51
N LEU A 231 19.86 3.20 27.85
CA LEU A 231 21.32 3.02 27.88
C LEU A 231 22.05 4.20 27.21
N LEU A 232 21.53 4.72 26.11
CA LEU A 232 22.11 5.88 25.43
C LEU A 232 22.11 7.11 26.34
N ILE A 233 21.00 7.39 27.04
CA ILE A 233 20.91 8.53 27.97
C ILE A 233 21.79 8.31 29.20
N VAL A 234 21.80 7.10 29.78
CA VAL A 234 22.56 6.80 31.00
C VAL A 234 24.07 6.89 30.76
N PHE A 235 24.56 6.44 29.60
CA PHE A 235 25.97 6.52 29.25
C PHE A 235 26.38 7.85 28.63
N ALA A 236 25.44 8.70 28.24
CA ALA A 236 25.71 9.98 27.60
C ALA A 236 26.61 10.87 28.47
N LYS A 237 27.81 11.18 27.96
CA LYS A 237 28.70 12.17 28.59
C LYS A 237 28.46 13.60 28.13
N ARG A 238 27.90 13.75 26.93
CA ARG A 238 27.50 15.03 26.34
C ARG A 238 26.05 14.94 25.94
N THR A 239 25.28 15.95 26.30
CA THR A 239 23.91 16.13 25.85
C THR A 239 23.77 17.47 25.14
N ASN A 240 22.96 17.49 24.08
CA ASN A 240 22.57 18.69 23.38
C ASN A 240 21.50 19.43 24.19
N SER A 241 21.47 20.76 24.09
CA SER A 241 20.44 21.53 24.78
C SER A 241 19.06 21.30 24.14
N ILE A 242 17.99 21.46 24.92
CA ILE A 242 16.61 21.36 24.39
C ILE A 242 16.40 22.32 23.22
N LYS A 243 17.00 23.52 23.28
CA LYS A 243 16.95 24.49 22.20
C LYS A 243 17.60 23.93 20.94
N ASP A 244 18.76 23.28 21.06
CA ASP A 244 19.46 22.72 19.91
C ASP A 244 18.69 21.55 19.29
N ILE A 245 18.06 20.71 20.12
CA ILE A 245 17.21 19.60 19.67
C ILE A 245 16.00 20.12 18.87
N LEU A 246 15.38 21.20 19.32
CA LEU A 246 14.13 21.71 18.73
C LEU A 246 14.34 22.72 17.58
N SER A 247 15.49 23.40 17.50
CA SER A 247 15.66 24.53 16.57
C SER A 247 16.87 24.45 15.64
N THR A 248 17.78 23.50 15.84
CA THR A 248 18.95 23.38 14.95
C THR A 248 18.55 22.78 13.62
N PHE A 249 18.68 23.59 12.58
CA PHE A 249 18.50 23.19 11.19
C PHE A 249 19.82 23.40 10.44
N ASP A 250 20.38 22.32 9.89
CA ASP A 250 21.58 22.35 9.04
C ASP A 250 21.34 21.55 7.76
N ASN A 251 21.27 22.26 6.64
CA ASN A 251 21.16 21.72 5.28
C ASN A 251 22.39 22.09 4.41
N SER A 252 23.49 22.56 5.02
CA SER A 252 24.68 23.05 4.31
C SER A 252 25.32 22.03 3.36
N ARG A 253 25.01 20.74 3.58
CA ARG A 253 25.49 19.60 2.81
C ARG A 253 24.56 19.17 1.68
N SER A 254 23.25 19.34 1.81
CA SER A 254 22.31 18.89 0.78
C SER A 254 22.38 19.73 -0.50
N GLY A 255 22.59 21.04 -0.34
CA GLY A 255 22.57 22.02 -1.44
C GLY A 255 21.16 22.49 -1.82
N TRP A 256 20.12 21.94 -1.21
CA TRP A 256 18.73 22.39 -1.39
C TRP A 256 18.43 23.65 -0.58
N PRO A 257 17.57 24.56 -1.07
CA PRO A 257 17.00 25.62 -0.25
C PRO A 257 16.27 25.06 0.97
N ASP A 258 16.30 25.77 2.10
CA ASP A 258 15.83 25.27 3.41
C ASP A 258 14.44 24.60 3.37
N PRO A 259 13.40 25.18 2.74
CA PRO A 259 12.08 24.54 2.70
C PRO A 259 12.07 23.23 1.91
N ILE A 260 12.84 23.16 0.83
CA ILE A 260 12.92 21.98 -0.03
C ILE A 260 13.74 20.89 0.67
N ALA A 261 14.87 21.26 1.30
CA ALA A 261 15.67 20.33 2.11
C ALA A 261 14.80 19.68 3.18
N PHE A 262 14.05 20.47 3.96
CA PHE A 262 13.15 19.95 4.98
C PHE A 262 12.14 18.92 4.41
N MET A 263 11.58 19.18 3.22
CA MET A 263 10.67 18.26 2.55
C MET A 263 11.36 17.01 2.01
N VAL A 264 12.55 17.13 1.42
CA VAL A 264 13.36 15.97 0.95
C VAL A 264 13.70 15.06 2.12
N GLY A 265 14.00 15.62 3.28
CA GLY A 265 14.24 14.85 4.50
C GLY A 265 13.08 13.95 4.95
N PHE A 266 11.84 14.23 4.52
CA PHE A 266 10.69 13.36 4.78
C PHE A 266 10.81 11.98 4.15
N GLN A 267 11.72 11.77 3.20
CA GLN A 267 11.99 10.46 2.60
C GLN A 267 12.32 9.40 3.66
N SER A 268 13.09 9.76 4.69
CA SER A 268 13.47 8.84 5.79
C SER A 268 12.24 8.32 6.55
N SER A 269 11.41 9.24 7.04
CA SER A 269 10.16 8.91 7.75
C SER A 269 9.17 8.20 6.83
N SER A 270 9.09 8.61 5.55
CA SER A 270 8.22 7.99 4.54
C SER A 270 8.60 6.54 4.31
N PHE A 271 9.89 6.25 4.10
CA PHE A 271 10.39 4.89 3.94
C PHE A 271 9.99 4.01 5.13
N THR A 272 10.22 4.51 6.35
CA THR A 272 9.95 3.76 7.59
C THR A 272 8.46 3.44 7.78
N LEU A 273 7.58 4.41 7.53
CA LEU A 273 6.15 4.24 7.81
C LEU A 273 5.37 3.60 6.66
N THR A 274 5.93 3.46 5.46
CA THR A 274 5.20 2.96 4.27
C THR A 274 4.66 1.53 4.42
N GLY A 275 5.20 0.72 5.34
CA GLY A 275 4.79 -0.68 5.54
C GLY A 275 3.31 -0.91 5.92
N TYR A 276 2.53 0.11 6.30
CA TYR A 276 1.11 -0.07 6.68
C TYR A 276 0.25 -0.68 5.57
N GLY A 277 0.52 -0.37 4.30
CA GLY A 277 -0.32 -0.82 3.18
C GLY A 277 -0.29 -2.32 2.97
N MET A 278 0.84 -2.94 3.34
CA MET A 278 1.08 -4.37 3.18
C MET A 278 0.21 -5.21 4.12
N LEU A 279 -0.28 -4.64 5.22
CA LEU A 279 -1.07 -5.35 6.22
C LEU A 279 -2.39 -5.87 5.67
N PHE A 280 -2.98 -5.14 4.72
CA PHE A 280 -4.30 -5.45 4.18
C PHE A 280 -4.33 -6.73 3.33
N SER A 281 -3.17 -7.26 2.90
CA SER A 281 -3.11 -8.56 2.22
C SER A 281 -3.30 -9.76 3.17
N MET A 282 -3.26 -9.54 4.48
CA MET A 282 -3.39 -10.59 5.51
C MET A 282 -4.84 -10.81 5.97
N THR A 283 -5.81 -10.18 5.31
CA THR A 283 -7.20 -10.12 5.76
C THR A 283 -7.87 -11.49 5.89
N ASP A 284 -7.55 -12.45 5.01
CA ASP A 284 -8.13 -13.79 5.08
C ASP A 284 -7.68 -14.59 6.30
N GLU A 285 -6.53 -14.25 6.91
CA GLU A 285 -6.02 -14.90 8.11
C GLU A 285 -6.60 -14.26 9.41
N VAL A 286 -7.35 -13.16 9.30
CA VAL A 286 -7.89 -12.41 10.46
C VAL A 286 -9.25 -12.94 10.91
N LYS A 287 -9.42 -13.06 12.23
CA LYS A 287 -10.74 -13.32 12.84
C LYS A 287 -11.60 -12.06 12.77
N ARG A 288 -12.83 -12.13 12.26
CA ARG A 288 -13.76 -10.97 12.12
C ARG A 288 -13.07 -9.77 11.45
N PRO A 289 -12.59 -9.94 10.20
CA PRO A 289 -11.78 -8.95 9.50
C PRO A 289 -12.43 -7.56 9.41
N GLU A 290 -13.76 -7.51 9.28
CA GLU A 290 -14.57 -6.29 9.18
C GLU A 290 -14.35 -5.31 10.34
N ARG A 291 -14.03 -5.81 11.54
CA ARG A 291 -13.84 -4.98 12.74
C ARG A 291 -12.43 -5.06 13.30
N ASN A 292 -11.78 -6.21 13.18
CA ASN A 292 -10.47 -6.43 13.78
C ASN A 292 -9.33 -5.89 12.92
N MET A 293 -9.46 -5.92 11.59
CA MET A 293 -8.42 -5.38 10.71
C MET A 293 -8.32 -3.85 10.80
N PRO A 294 -9.43 -3.07 10.75
CA PRO A 294 -9.37 -1.62 10.98
C PRO A 294 -8.70 -1.24 12.31
N LYS A 295 -9.12 -1.88 13.41
CA LYS A 295 -8.56 -1.64 14.74
C LYS A 295 -7.06 -1.95 14.80
N GLY A 296 -6.66 -3.08 14.22
CA GLY A 296 -5.27 -3.49 14.17
C GLY A 296 -4.40 -2.53 13.36
N ALA A 297 -4.82 -2.16 12.15
CA ALA A 297 -4.07 -1.28 11.26
C ALA A 297 -3.88 0.13 11.85
N VAL A 298 -4.97 0.77 12.32
CA VAL A 298 -4.91 2.11 12.93
C VAL A 298 -4.05 2.12 14.19
N SER A 299 -4.20 1.10 15.04
CA SER A 299 -3.38 1.00 16.27
C SER A 299 -1.90 0.80 15.93
N SER A 300 -1.58 0.01 14.89
CA SER A 300 -0.20 -0.24 14.46
C SER A 300 0.52 1.04 14.07
N ILE A 301 -0.09 1.86 13.21
CA ILE A 301 0.53 3.10 12.73
C ILE A 301 0.62 4.15 13.85
N PHE A 302 -0.40 4.23 14.69
CA PHE A 302 -0.42 5.16 15.82
C PHE A 302 0.67 4.84 16.84
N ILE A 303 0.78 3.56 17.23
CA ILE A 303 1.85 3.08 18.12
C ILE A 303 3.21 3.35 17.47
N SER A 304 3.38 3.03 16.18
CA SER A 304 4.63 3.27 15.45
C SER A 304 5.03 4.75 15.43
N GLY A 305 4.08 5.65 15.21
CA GLY A 305 4.31 7.11 15.24
C GLY A 305 4.81 7.60 16.59
N ILE A 306 4.17 7.19 17.69
CA ILE A 306 4.61 7.53 19.05
C ILE A 306 5.99 6.91 19.33
N PHE A 307 6.16 5.65 18.95
CA PHE A 307 7.38 4.92 19.26
C PHE A 307 8.61 5.47 18.54
N GLY A 308 8.43 5.99 17.32
CA GLY A 308 9.51 6.71 16.65
C GLY A 308 9.93 7.99 17.37
N LEU A 309 9.01 8.71 18.01
CA LEU A 309 9.38 9.85 18.85
C LEU A 309 10.17 9.44 20.08
N ILE A 310 9.77 8.33 20.71
CA ILE A 310 10.48 7.76 21.85
C ILE A 310 11.92 7.41 21.46
N PHE A 311 12.16 6.87 20.27
CA PHE A 311 13.50 6.56 19.76
C PHE A 311 14.29 7.79 19.27
N ILE A 312 13.64 8.74 18.59
CA ILE A 312 14.31 9.92 18.02
C ILE A 312 14.82 10.87 19.10
N LEU A 313 14.03 11.12 20.16
CA LEU A 313 14.38 12.12 21.18
C LEU A 313 15.70 11.82 21.91
N PRO A 314 15.96 10.59 22.41
CA PRO A 314 17.26 10.18 22.95
C PRO A 314 18.37 10.36 21.93
N VAL A 315 18.21 9.87 20.70
CA VAL A 315 19.20 9.98 19.62
C VAL A 315 19.59 11.45 19.38
N LEU A 316 18.61 12.36 19.28
CA LEU A 316 18.86 13.80 19.13
C LEU A 316 19.54 14.42 20.34
N THR A 317 19.23 13.93 21.54
CA THR A 317 19.84 14.41 22.79
C THR A 317 21.33 14.13 22.84
N ILE A 318 21.80 13.04 22.25
CA ILE A 318 23.22 12.64 22.25
C ILE A 318 23.89 12.79 20.89
N LEU A 319 23.20 13.37 19.91
CA LEU A 319 23.65 13.43 18.52
C LEU A 319 25.00 14.15 18.42
N PRO A 320 26.05 13.48 17.90
CA PRO A 320 27.34 14.11 17.66
C PRO A 320 27.30 15.16 16.54
N GLU A 321 28.41 15.87 16.36
CA GLU A 321 28.56 16.81 15.26
C GLU A 321 28.44 16.10 13.90
N LEU A 322 27.71 16.70 12.97
CA LEU A 322 27.43 16.11 11.66
C LEU A 322 28.68 15.74 10.87
N LYS A 323 29.80 16.45 11.10
CA LYS A 323 31.09 16.14 10.49
C LYS A 323 31.57 14.73 10.84
N LEU A 324 31.46 14.35 12.12
CA LEU A 324 31.84 13.02 12.58
C LEU A 324 30.93 11.94 11.97
N LEU A 325 29.63 12.22 11.89
CA LEU A 325 28.62 11.25 11.45
C LEU A 325 28.63 11.00 9.94
N LEU A 326 29.04 12.01 9.15
CA LEU A 326 28.79 12.03 7.70
C LEU A 326 30.07 12.19 6.87
N ASP A 327 31.09 12.87 7.40
CA ASP A 327 32.28 13.25 6.63
C ASP A 327 33.50 12.38 7.03
N ASP A 328 33.69 12.09 8.32
CA ASP A 328 34.89 11.41 8.82
C ASP A 328 34.88 9.88 8.58
N THR A 329 33.70 9.24 8.64
CA THR A 329 33.54 7.78 8.42
C THR A 329 32.28 7.46 7.60
N PRO A 330 32.26 7.79 6.29
CA PRO A 330 31.06 7.63 5.45
C PRO A 330 30.66 6.17 5.20
N GLU A 331 31.57 5.22 5.43
CA GLU A 331 31.34 3.77 5.25
C GLU A 331 30.61 3.12 6.44
N ILE A 332 30.50 3.84 7.58
CA ILE A 332 29.81 3.36 8.79
C ILE A 332 28.44 4.04 8.86
N MET A 333 27.39 3.27 9.15
CA MET A 333 26.06 3.83 9.34
C MET A 333 26.06 4.83 10.50
N PRO A 334 25.48 6.04 10.35
CA PRO A 334 25.55 7.10 11.37
C PRO A 334 25.06 6.67 12.76
N ILE A 335 24.09 5.76 12.83
CA ILE A 335 23.55 5.27 14.11
C ILE A 335 24.60 4.51 14.93
N ASP A 336 25.49 3.76 14.29
CA ASP A 336 26.54 2.98 14.96
C ASP A 336 27.57 3.92 15.59
N ILE A 337 27.84 5.03 14.89
CA ILE A 337 28.70 6.12 15.38
C ILE A 337 28.03 6.81 16.57
N VAL A 338 26.72 7.06 16.53
CA VAL A 338 25.97 7.61 17.68
C VAL A 338 26.09 6.69 18.89
N PHE A 339 25.90 5.38 18.72
CA PHE A 339 26.05 4.41 19.81
C PHE A 339 27.47 4.41 20.38
N LYS A 340 28.48 4.46 19.51
CA LYS A 340 29.89 4.48 19.91
C LYS A 340 30.29 5.78 20.58
N ALA A 341 29.80 6.91 20.12
CA ALA A 341 30.06 8.22 20.69
C ALA A 341 29.42 8.37 22.08
N ALA A 342 28.20 7.86 22.27
CA ALA A 342 27.52 7.94 23.56
C ALA A 342 28.11 6.98 24.61
N THR A 343 28.42 5.75 24.21
CA THR A 343 28.85 4.72 25.16
C THR A 343 30.37 4.67 25.37
N GLU A 344 31.15 5.24 24.45
CA GLU A 344 32.61 5.12 24.30
C GLU A 344 33.15 3.67 24.27
N SER A 345 32.28 2.66 24.36
CA SER A 345 32.62 1.25 24.51
C SER A 345 32.12 0.45 23.32
N TYR A 346 33.05 -0.23 22.63
CA TYR A 346 32.70 -1.07 21.48
C TYR A 346 31.72 -2.18 21.88
N ILE A 347 31.93 -2.79 23.05
CA ILE A 347 31.10 -3.91 23.53
C ILE A 347 29.67 -3.45 23.77
N VAL A 348 29.48 -2.28 24.40
CA VAL A 348 28.13 -1.76 24.66
C VAL A 348 27.46 -1.38 23.35
N SER A 349 28.15 -0.66 22.44
CA SER A 349 27.59 -0.32 21.12
C SER A 349 27.21 -1.57 20.32
N PHE A 350 28.03 -2.62 20.36
CA PHE A 350 27.76 -3.90 19.71
C PHE A 350 26.49 -4.57 20.27
N LEU A 351 26.30 -4.55 21.59
CA LEU A 351 25.09 -5.11 22.22
C LEU A 351 23.83 -4.29 21.86
N LEU A 352 23.93 -2.96 21.78
CA LEU A 352 22.83 -2.10 21.32
C LEU A 352 22.46 -2.40 19.86
N ALA A 353 23.46 -2.56 19.00
CA ALA A 353 23.24 -2.89 17.61
C ALA A 353 22.66 -4.30 17.43
N LEU A 354 23.03 -5.27 18.28
CA LEU A 354 22.43 -6.61 18.29
C LEU A 354 20.92 -6.59 18.56
N LEU A 355 20.44 -5.67 19.41
CA LEU A 355 19.01 -5.48 19.65
C LEU A 355 18.28 -5.01 18.38
N LEU A 356 18.88 -4.08 17.63
CA LEU A 356 18.38 -3.63 16.32
C LEU A 356 18.47 -4.72 15.25
N ILE A 357 19.50 -5.56 15.25
CA ILE A 357 19.55 -6.72 14.33
C ILE A 357 18.35 -7.65 14.57
N GLY A 358 17.94 -7.83 15.82
CA GLY A 358 16.72 -8.57 16.13
C GLY A 358 15.46 -7.94 15.52
N THR A 359 15.34 -6.61 15.52
CA THR A 359 14.19 -5.92 14.90
C THR A 359 14.21 -6.04 13.37
N VAL A 360 15.39 -5.97 12.74
CA VAL A 360 15.60 -6.24 11.30
C VAL A 360 15.06 -7.62 10.93
N PHE A 361 15.43 -8.64 11.71
CA PHE A 361 15.02 -10.01 11.44
C PHE A 361 13.49 -10.16 11.48
N PHE A 362 12.84 -9.61 12.50
CA PHE A 362 11.38 -9.65 12.63
C PHE A 362 10.68 -8.87 11.50
N GLN A 363 11.19 -7.69 11.14
CA GLN A 363 10.68 -6.91 10.02
C GLN A 363 10.81 -7.66 8.69
N ALA A 364 11.94 -8.32 8.45
CA ALA A 364 12.18 -9.12 7.25
C ALA A 364 11.25 -10.34 7.16
N VAL A 365 11.03 -11.05 8.27
CA VAL A 365 10.06 -12.16 8.35
C VAL A 365 8.65 -11.66 8.01
N GLY A 366 8.22 -10.54 8.61
CA GLY A 366 6.91 -9.94 8.35
C GLY A 366 6.75 -9.48 6.90
N SER A 367 7.77 -8.84 6.32
CA SER A 367 7.76 -8.36 4.94
C SER A 367 7.68 -9.51 3.93
N LEU A 368 8.45 -10.58 4.14
CA LEU A 368 8.36 -11.77 3.30
C LEU A 368 7.01 -12.49 3.44
N THR A 369 6.42 -12.47 4.64
CA THR A 369 5.08 -12.99 4.90
C THR A 369 4.06 -12.27 4.02
N THR A 370 3.98 -10.93 4.09
CA THR A 370 2.99 -10.14 3.35
C THR A 370 3.22 -10.20 1.84
N ALA A 371 4.48 -10.21 1.39
CA ALA A 371 4.83 -10.39 -0.01
C ALA A 371 4.31 -11.72 -0.58
N SER A 372 4.44 -12.82 0.17
CA SER A 372 3.95 -14.12 -0.30
C SER A 372 2.43 -14.18 -0.37
N ARG A 373 1.70 -13.55 0.57
CA ARG A 373 0.22 -13.51 0.56
C ARG A 373 -0.31 -12.63 -0.56
N THR A 374 0.36 -11.50 -0.82
CA THR A 374 0.03 -10.63 -1.96
C THR A 374 0.25 -11.36 -3.27
N THR A 375 1.38 -12.07 -3.42
CA THR A 375 1.69 -12.88 -4.60
C THR A 375 0.62 -13.95 -4.84
N TYR A 376 0.22 -14.64 -3.78
CA TYR A 376 -0.85 -15.64 -3.82
C TYR A 376 -2.20 -15.04 -4.25
N ALA A 377 -2.65 -13.98 -3.58
CA ALA A 377 -3.93 -13.34 -3.88
C ALA A 377 -3.96 -12.80 -5.32
N PHE A 378 -2.89 -12.13 -5.76
CA PHE A 378 -2.82 -11.59 -7.11
C PHE A 378 -2.74 -12.68 -8.18
N ALA A 379 -2.04 -13.80 -7.92
CA ALA A 379 -2.05 -14.95 -8.81
C ALA A 379 -3.42 -15.61 -8.92
N ARG A 380 -4.16 -15.71 -7.80
CA ARG A 380 -5.52 -16.29 -7.75
C ARG A 380 -6.46 -15.58 -8.72
N ASP A 381 -6.35 -14.27 -8.81
CA ASP A 381 -7.22 -13.45 -9.67
C ASP A 381 -6.67 -13.29 -11.10
N GLY A 382 -5.66 -14.09 -11.47
CA GLY A 382 -5.09 -14.13 -12.81
C GLY A 382 -4.08 -13.01 -13.10
N GLY A 383 -3.53 -12.39 -12.06
CA GLY A 383 -2.54 -11.31 -12.17
C GLY A 383 -1.11 -11.77 -12.49
N LEU A 384 -0.79 -13.06 -12.31
CA LEU A 384 0.52 -13.65 -12.64
C LEU A 384 0.45 -14.76 -13.71
N PRO A 385 1.44 -14.85 -14.63
CA PRO A 385 1.51 -15.95 -15.59
C PRO A 385 1.67 -17.27 -14.85
N PHE A 386 1.19 -18.37 -15.43
CA PHE A 386 1.18 -19.69 -14.77
C PHE A 386 0.41 -19.71 -13.44
N LYS A 387 -0.73 -19.00 -13.36
CA LYS A 387 -1.53 -18.84 -12.13
C LYS A 387 -1.71 -20.12 -11.31
N ASN A 388 -1.95 -21.25 -11.98
CA ASN A 388 -2.17 -22.55 -11.32
C ASN A 388 -0.99 -22.99 -10.44
N LEU A 389 0.25 -22.62 -10.77
CA LEU A 389 1.42 -22.97 -9.99
C LEU A 389 1.49 -22.18 -8.68
N TRP A 390 1.10 -20.91 -8.69
CA TRP A 390 1.27 -20.01 -7.55
C TRP A 390 0.12 -20.05 -6.56
N VAL A 391 -1.05 -20.52 -7.00
CA VAL A 391 -2.30 -20.63 -6.22
C VAL A 391 -2.38 -21.96 -5.46
N GLU A 392 -1.46 -22.89 -5.70
CA GLU A 392 -1.40 -24.13 -4.95
C GLU A 392 -1.09 -23.87 -3.46
N VAL A 393 -2.02 -24.25 -2.60
CA VAL A 393 -1.90 -24.20 -1.15
C VAL A 393 -1.82 -25.63 -0.65
N ASP A 394 -0.68 -26.01 -0.06
CA ASP A 394 -0.60 -27.32 0.60
C ASP A 394 -0.73 -27.18 2.12
N ASP A 395 -1.29 -28.22 2.71
CA ASP A 395 -1.28 -28.44 4.15
C ASP A 395 0.13 -28.93 4.59
N ILE A 396 0.97 -28.05 5.15
CA ILE A 396 2.17 -28.46 5.90
C ILE A 396 1.89 -28.33 7.38
N GLU A 397 2.11 -29.42 8.13
CA GLU A 397 2.19 -29.41 9.60
C GLU A 397 1.03 -28.63 10.26
N GLN A 398 -0.20 -28.76 9.72
CA GLN A 398 -1.45 -28.12 10.21
C GLN A 398 -1.57 -26.60 9.96
N SER A 399 -0.87 -26.08 8.95
CA SER A 399 -1.03 -24.70 8.49
C SER A 399 -1.08 -24.63 6.96
N ARG A 400 -2.05 -23.90 6.44
CA ARG A 400 -2.22 -23.63 5.01
C ARG A 400 -1.42 -22.38 4.62
N ILE A 401 -0.33 -22.55 3.89
CA ILE A 401 0.51 -21.45 3.41
C ILE A 401 0.74 -21.63 1.90
N PRO A 402 0.68 -20.55 1.10
CA PRO A 402 1.00 -20.61 -0.32
C PRO A 402 2.52 -20.73 -0.53
N LYS A 403 3.03 -21.96 -0.58
CA LYS A 403 4.48 -22.24 -0.67
C LYS A 403 5.09 -21.73 -1.97
N ASN A 404 4.42 -22.00 -3.08
CA ASN A 404 4.93 -21.65 -4.41
C ASN A 404 5.02 -20.12 -4.53
N ALA A 405 4.05 -19.39 -3.98
CA ALA A 405 4.10 -17.93 -3.89
C ALA A 405 5.22 -17.42 -2.95
N LEU A 406 5.49 -18.11 -1.84
CA LEU A 406 6.62 -17.80 -0.95
C LEU A 406 7.96 -17.99 -1.65
N PHE A 407 8.19 -19.14 -2.28
CA PHE A 407 9.42 -19.41 -3.01
C PHE A 407 9.59 -18.47 -4.20
N LEU A 408 8.52 -18.15 -4.94
CA LEU A 408 8.57 -17.14 -5.99
C LEU A 408 9.01 -15.79 -5.43
N SER A 409 8.43 -15.35 -4.31
CA SER A 409 8.82 -14.10 -3.66
C SER A 409 10.30 -14.11 -3.25
N MET A 410 10.79 -15.22 -2.70
CA MET A 410 12.20 -15.37 -2.36
C MET A 410 13.12 -15.31 -3.59
N VAL A 411 12.75 -15.99 -4.68
CA VAL A 411 13.53 -15.99 -5.93
C VAL A 411 13.55 -14.59 -6.53
N VAL A 412 12.41 -13.89 -6.55
CA VAL A 412 12.35 -12.51 -7.03
C VAL A 412 13.22 -11.60 -6.17
N CYS A 413 13.12 -11.68 -4.85
CA CYS A 413 13.99 -10.91 -3.95
C CYS A 413 15.48 -11.20 -4.19
N ALA A 414 15.85 -12.48 -4.34
CA ALA A 414 17.20 -12.93 -4.62
C ALA A 414 17.74 -12.40 -5.95
N VAL A 415 16.94 -12.41 -7.02
CA VAL A 415 17.35 -11.89 -8.33
C VAL A 415 17.48 -10.37 -8.30
N LEU A 416 16.56 -9.68 -7.63
CA LEU A 416 16.58 -8.22 -7.55
C LEU A 416 17.74 -7.70 -6.70
N SER A 417 18.19 -8.44 -5.68
CA SER A 417 19.37 -8.04 -4.90
C SER A 417 20.66 -8.11 -5.72
N LEU A 418 20.76 -9.04 -6.70
CA LEU A 418 21.92 -9.12 -7.59
C LEU A 418 22.10 -7.89 -8.49
N LEU A 419 21.06 -7.07 -8.67
CA LEU A 419 21.17 -5.80 -9.40
C LEU A 419 22.19 -4.84 -8.75
N SER A 420 22.43 -4.98 -7.44
CA SER A 420 23.45 -4.23 -6.71
C SER A 420 24.88 -4.47 -7.22
N LEU A 421 25.15 -5.64 -7.85
CA LEU A 421 26.44 -5.94 -8.48
C LEU A 421 26.65 -5.18 -9.79
N ILE A 422 25.57 -4.78 -10.45
CA ILE A 422 25.61 -4.09 -11.74
C ILE A 422 25.79 -2.59 -11.51
N SER A 423 24.95 -2.00 -10.66
CA SER A 423 24.98 -0.57 -10.35
C SER A 423 24.25 -0.25 -9.06
N SER A 424 24.95 0.33 -8.10
CA SER A 424 24.36 0.83 -6.85
C SER A 424 23.33 1.93 -7.10
N SER A 425 23.54 2.78 -8.11
CA SER A 425 22.58 3.83 -8.49
C SER A 425 21.28 3.23 -9.03
N ALA A 426 21.38 2.25 -9.93
CA ALA A 426 20.21 1.56 -10.48
C ALA A 426 19.46 0.78 -9.40
N PHE A 427 20.20 0.10 -8.50
CA PHE A 427 19.62 -0.61 -7.36
C PHE A 427 18.85 0.34 -6.44
N ASN A 428 19.46 1.46 -6.03
CA ASN A 428 18.82 2.46 -5.18
C ASN A 428 17.59 3.10 -5.85
N ALA A 429 17.65 3.37 -7.15
CA ALA A 429 16.51 3.87 -7.91
C ALA A 429 15.34 2.88 -7.91
N PHE A 430 15.63 1.58 -8.03
CA PHE A 430 14.64 0.53 -7.98
C PHE A 430 14.03 0.38 -6.56
N MET A 431 14.84 0.49 -5.50
CA MET A 431 14.34 0.58 -4.13
C MET A 431 13.49 1.84 -3.91
N GLY A 432 13.85 3.00 -4.45
CA GLY A 432 13.03 4.22 -4.36
C GLY A 432 11.68 4.09 -5.09
N ALA A 433 11.68 3.51 -6.28
CA ALA A 433 10.48 3.23 -7.05
C ALA A 433 9.50 2.29 -6.32
N SER A 434 10.01 1.43 -5.42
CA SER A 434 9.17 0.55 -4.58
C SER A 434 8.24 1.32 -3.66
N VAL A 435 8.80 2.32 -2.96
CA VAL A 435 8.10 3.11 -1.96
C VAL A 435 7.05 3.97 -2.65
N ILE A 436 7.38 4.52 -3.83
CA ILE A 436 6.44 5.22 -4.70
C ILE A 436 5.29 4.28 -5.10
N SER A 437 5.61 3.08 -5.58
CA SER A 437 4.61 2.11 -6.01
C SER A 437 3.67 1.71 -4.86
N LEU A 438 4.22 1.39 -3.69
CA LEU A 438 3.41 1.01 -2.53
C LEU A 438 2.54 2.19 -2.03
N SER A 439 3.08 3.41 -2.07
CA SER A 439 2.32 4.63 -1.73
C SER A 439 1.15 4.85 -2.69
N LEU A 440 1.38 4.70 -4.00
CA LEU A 440 0.33 4.81 -5.01
C LEU A 440 -0.69 3.67 -4.90
N ALA A 441 -0.26 2.44 -4.63
CA ALA A 441 -1.17 1.31 -4.44
C ALA A 441 -2.16 1.57 -3.28
N ASN A 442 -1.70 2.24 -2.23
CA ASN A 442 -2.54 2.65 -1.11
C ASN A 442 -3.43 3.86 -1.43
N GLY A 443 -2.96 4.79 -2.28
CA GLY A 443 -3.69 6.01 -2.63
C GLY A 443 -4.77 5.83 -3.70
N ILE A 444 -4.57 4.97 -4.69
CA ILE A 444 -5.53 4.72 -5.77
C ILE A 444 -6.93 4.36 -5.27
N PRO A 445 -7.13 3.41 -4.33
CA PRO A 445 -8.47 3.10 -3.84
C PRO A 445 -9.12 4.27 -3.08
N ILE A 446 -8.34 5.08 -2.36
CA ILE A 446 -8.84 6.28 -1.67
C ILE A 446 -9.33 7.30 -2.70
N LEU A 447 -8.55 7.51 -3.77
CA LEU A 447 -8.93 8.38 -4.88
C LEU A 447 -10.20 7.87 -5.58
N CYS A 448 -10.29 6.57 -5.88
CA CYS A 448 -11.48 5.97 -6.48
C CYS A 448 -12.73 6.18 -5.60
N SER A 449 -12.60 6.02 -4.28
CA SER A 449 -13.66 6.31 -3.31
C SER A 449 -14.12 7.77 -3.39
N MET A 450 -13.19 8.73 -3.47
CA MET A 450 -13.51 10.15 -3.59
C MET A 450 -14.19 10.48 -4.93
N LEU A 451 -13.67 9.96 -6.05
CA LEU A 451 -14.25 10.18 -7.38
C LEU A 451 -15.69 9.67 -7.46
N ASN A 452 -15.98 8.56 -6.76
CA ASN A 452 -17.33 8.00 -6.64
C ASN A 452 -18.13 8.53 -5.44
N LYS A 453 -17.76 9.73 -4.96
CA LYS A 453 -18.47 10.49 -3.93
C LYS A 453 -18.66 9.71 -2.62
N ARG A 454 -17.75 8.78 -2.32
CA ARG A 454 -17.80 7.90 -1.14
C ARG A 454 -19.10 7.11 -1.02
N ARG A 455 -19.84 6.90 -2.12
CA ARG A 455 -21.15 6.21 -2.11
C ARG A 455 -21.00 4.72 -1.83
N LYS A 456 -19.98 4.09 -2.39
CA LYS A 456 -19.73 2.64 -2.30
C LYS A 456 -19.27 2.18 -0.91
N ILE A 457 -18.74 3.09 -0.08
CA ILE A 457 -18.30 2.76 1.29
C ILE A 457 -19.36 2.97 2.37
N LYS A 458 -20.63 3.22 1.99
CA LYS A 458 -21.73 3.35 2.95
C LYS A 458 -22.02 2.02 3.65
N GLY A 459 -22.50 2.10 4.90
CA GLY A 459 -22.77 0.91 5.71
C GLY A 459 -21.53 0.19 6.25
N ALA A 460 -20.33 0.79 6.13
CA ALA A 460 -19.08 0.25 6.67
C ALA A 460 -19.15 0.02 8.19
N ALA A 461 -18.50 -1.03 8.70
CA ALA A 461 -18.47 -1.34 10.13
C ALA A 461 -17.57 -0.37 10.93
N PHE A 462 -16.53 0.18 10.29
CA PHE A 462 -15.71 1.27 10.82
C PHE A 462 -15.95 2.52 9.97
N ARG A 463 -16.54 3.55 10.58
CA ARG A 463 -17.02 4.75 9.86
C ARG A 463 -16.18 5.96 10.25
N LEU A 464 -15.60 6.65 9.28
CA LEU A 464 -15.14 8.02 9.49
C LEU A 464 -16.36 8.92 9.34
N LYS A 465 -16.80 9.60 10.42
CA LYS A 465 -18.03 10.42 10.39
C LYS A 465 -18.10 11.26 9.10
N TYR A 466 -19.15 11.01 8.31
CA TYR A 466 -19.05 10.92 6.84
C TYR A 466 -18.84 12.23 6.09
N LEU A 467 -19.22 13.38 6.67
CA LEU A 467 -19.31 14.60 5.88
C LEU A 467 -18.09 15.49 5.92
N CYS A 468 -17.72 16.01 7.09
CA CYS A 468 -16.52 16.82 7.21
C CYS A 468 -15.28 15.95 7.44
N SER A 469 -15.35 14.94 8.31
CA SER A 469 -14.15 14.17 8.69
C SER A 469 -13.69 13.21 7.58
N GLY A 470 -14.61 12.44 6.97
CA GLY A 470 -14.26 11.46 5.93
C GLY A 470 -13.66 12.08 4.65
N TRP A 471 -14.25 13.17 4.16
CA TRP A 471 -13.73 13.87 2.98
C TRP A 471 -12.39 14.57 3.26
N ILE A 472 -12.25 15.20 4.43
CA ILE A 472 -10.99 15.85 4.82
C ILE A 472 -9.87 14.81 4.94
N ILE A 473 -10.11 13.70 5.63
CA ILE A 473 -9.10 12.65 5.82
C ILE A 473 -8.71 12.01 4.49
N ASN A 474 -9.66 11.71 3.60
CA ASN A 474 -9.34 11.19 2.27
C ASN A 474 -8.56 12.21 1.43
N SER A 475 -8.92 13.50 1.50
CA SER A 475 -8.23 14.56 0.74
C SER A 475 -6.79 14.72 1.21
N ILE A 476 -6.58 14.73 2.54
CA ILE A 476 -5.25 14.75 3.17
C ILE A 476 -4.44 13.52 2.75
N SER A 477 -5.08 12.35 2.70
CA SER A 477 -4.44 11.09 2.29
C SER A 477 -3.97 11.12 0.85
N VAL A 478 -4.83 11.54 -0.09
CA VAL A 478 -4.47 11.68 -1.50
C VAL A 478 -3.37 12.73 -1.69
N PHE A 479 -3.49 13.88 -1.01
CA PHE A 479 -2.46 14.90 -1.01
C PHE A 479 -1.10 14.34 -0.55
N TRP A 480 -1.09 13.60 0.56
CA TRP A 480 0.12 12.98 1.07
C TRP A 480 0.70 11.93 0.12
N VAL A 481 -0.12 11.08 -0.49
CA VAL A 481 0.35 10.07 -1.46
C VAL A 481 1.00 10.75 -2.67
N VAL A 482 0.38 11.82 -3.21
CA VAL A 482 0.95 12.57 -4.33
C VAL A 482 2.24 13.27 -3.91
N LEU A 483 2.24 13.92 -2.74
CA LEU A 483 3.39 14.64 -2.22
C LEU A 483 4.57 13.71 -1.94
N SER A 484 4.33 12.57 -1.28
CA SER A 484 5.35 11.56 -0.98
C SER A 484 5.93 10.97 -2.27
N ALA A 485 5.12 10.68 -3.28
CA ALA A 485 5.61 10.24 -4.59
C ALA A 485 6.56 11.26 -5.23
N ILE A 486 6.25 12.56 -5.16
CA ILE A 486 7.12 13.64 -5.67
C ILE A 486 8.41 13.72 -4.84
N ILE A 487 8.29 13.75 -3.51
CA ILE A 487 9.43 13.87 -2.59
C ILE A 487 10.40 12.70 -2.80
N LEU A 488 9.92 11.46 -2.94
CA LEU A 488 10.75 10.27 -3.16
C LEU A 488 11.49 10.27 -4.50
N CYS A 489 11.07 11.11 -5.46
CA CYS A 489 11.77 11.29 -6.72
C CYS A 489 12.94 12.28 -6.61
N PHE A 490 13.00 13.11 -5.57
CA PHE A 490 14.09 14.06 -5.40
C PHE A 490 15.36 13.35 -4.91
N PRO A 491 16.54 13.76 -5.41
CA PRO A 491 17.81 13.31 -4.84
C PRO A 491 17.96 13.86 -3.41
N PRO A 492 18.40 13.02 -2.44
CA PRO A 492 18.70 13.46 -1.08
C PRO A 492 19.74 14.61 -1.04
N VAL A 493 20.71 14.59 -1.95
CA VAL A 493 21.77 15.61 -2.01
C VAL A 493 21.98 16.04 -3.47
N ILE A 494 21.92 17.35 -3.73
CA ILE A 494 22.23 17.94 -5.04
C ILE A 494 23.63 18.54 -5.13
N LYS A 495 24.25 18.85 -3.98
CA LYS A 495 25.61 19.38 -3.92
C LYS A 495 26.61 18.31 -4.40
N GLY A 496 27.37 18.63 -5.45
CA GLY A 496 28.34 17.68 -6.02
C GLY A 496 27.71 16.48 -6.74
N MET A 497 26.44 16.59 -7.13
CA MET A 497 25.71 15.51 -7.79
C MET A 497 26.32 15.15 -9.14
N THR A 498 26.54 13.86 -9.34
CA THR A 498 27.02 13.27 -10.60
C THR A 498 25.95 12.34 -11.17
N ALA A 499 26.13 11.90 -12.42
CA ALA A 499 25.24 10.89 -13.02
C ALA A 499 25.22 9.57 -12.22
N ALA A 500 26.26 9.27 -11.44
CA ALA A 500 26.33 8.08 -10.60
C ALA A 500 25.58 8.23 -9.26
N THR A 501 25.41 9.46 -8.76
CA THR A 501 24.77 9.74 -7.45
C THR A 501 23.35 10.29 -7.58
N MET A 502 22.86 10.48 -8.80
CA MET A 502 21.50 10.94 -9.09
C MET A 502 20.46 9.91 -8.66
N ASN A 503 19.29 10.39 -8.23
CA ASN A 503 18.13 9.54 -7.95
C ASN A 503 17.33 9.29 -9.24
N TYR A 504 17.37 8.06 -9.75
CA TYR A 504 16.62 7.64 -10.95
C TYR A 504 15.27 6.98 -10.65
N ALA A 505 14.75 7.09 -9.42
CA ALA A 505 13.51 6.40 -9.01
C ALA A 505 12.33 6.69 -9.94
N ILE A 506 12.15 7.93 -10.41
CA ILE A 506 11.07 8.29 -11.35
C ILE A 506 11.22 7.58 -12.70
N VAL A 507 12.44 7.45 -13.22
CA VAL A 507 12.71 6.80 -14.50
C VAL A 507 12.37 5.32 -14.40
N VAL A 508 12.82 4.68 -13.33
CA VAL A 508 12.52 3.27 -13.05
C VAL A 508 11.02 3.06 -12.83
N PHE A 509 10.36 3.95 -12.09
CA PHE A 509 8.92 3.89 -11.86
C PHE A 509 8.10 4.04 -13.17
N LEU A 510 8.48 4.97 -14.05
CA LEU A 510 7.83 5.13 -15.35
C LEU A 510 8.07 3.93 -16.27
N ALA A 511 9.29 3.39 -16.31
CA ALA A 511 9.60 2.18 -17.05
C ALA A 511 8.78 0.99 -16.54
N PHE A 512 8.66 0.85 -15.22
CA PHE A 512 7.81 -0.16 -14.61
C PHE A 512 6.34 0.00 -14.99
N THR A 513 5.81 1.22 -14.86
CA THR A 513 4.42 1.54 -15.23
C THR A 513 4.15 1.24 -16.71
N ALA A 514 5.12 1.51 -17.59
CA ALA A 514 5.03 1.14 -19.00
C ALA A 514 4.93 -0.38 -19.19
N ILE A 515 5.76 -1.17 -18.50
CA ILE A 515 5.72 -2.64 -18.54
C ILE A 515 4.35 -3.15 -18.05
N VAL A 516 3.83 -2.62 -16.93
CA VAL A 516 2.50 -2.98 -16.40
C VAL A 516 1.40 -2.63 -17.40
N THR A 517 1.51 -1.50 -18.08
CA THR A 517 0.55 -1.07 -19.12
C THR A 517 0.56 -2.01 -20.32
N LEU A 518 1.74 -2.40 -20.81
CA LEU A 518 1.87 -3.38 -21.90
C LEU A 518 1.33 -4.75 -21.45
N GLY A 519 1.67 -5.18 -20.25
CA GLY A 519 1.14 -6.41 -19.65
C GLY A 519 -0.39 -6.41 -19.57
N TYR A 520 -1.00 -5.28 -19.22
CA TYR A 520 -2.46 -5.15 -19.24
C TYR A 520 -3.03 -5.34 -20.65
N LYS A 521 -2.48 -4.59 -21.63
CA LYS A 521 -2.97 -4.59 -23.01
C LYS A 521 -2.86 -5.95 -23.69
N PHE A 522 -1.76 -6.67 -23.48
CA PHE A 522 -1.50 -7.94 -24.17
C PHE A 522 -2.05 -9.16 -23.43
N TRP A 523 -2.19 -9.09 -22.11
CA TRP A 523 -2.50 -10.28 -21.31
C TRP A 523 -3.57 -10.02 -20.25
N GLY A 524 -3.43 -8.94 -19.47
CA GLY A 524 -4.34 -8.61 -18.37
C GLY A 524 -5.81 -8.50 -18.78
N ILE A 525 -6.12 -7.94 -19.95
CA ILE A 525 -7.51 -7.84 -20.47
C ILE A 525 -8.20 -9.21 -20.56
N THR A 526 -7.45 -10.27 -20.84
CA THR A 526 -8.02 -11.61 -21.07
C THR A 526 -7.96 -12.51 -19.85
N SER A 527 -6.97 -12.30 -18.98
CA SER A 527 -6.63 -13.25 -17.90
C SER A 527 -6.97 -12.75 -16.50
N PHE A 528 -7.06 -11.43 -16.31
CA PHE A 528 -7.31 -10.82 -15.00
C PHE A 528 -8.82 -10.66 -14.77
N GLU A 529 -9.33 -11.36 -13.75
CA GLU A 529 -10.76 -11.39 -13.44
C GLU A 529 -11.14 -10.40 -12.32
N GLY A 530 -10.17 -9.98 -11.49
CA GLY A 530 -10.41 -9.12 -10.34
C GLY A 530 -11.27 -9.80 -9.25
N PRO A 531 -11.79 -9.03 -8.27
CA PRO A 531 -12.60 -9.57 -7.18
C PRO A 531 -14.00 -10.04 -7.64
N GLN A 532 -14.37 -11.27 -7.31
CA GLN A 532 -15.72 -11.82 -7.55
C GLN A 532 -16.60 -11.75 -6.28
N ILE A 533 -17.60 -10.88 -6.30
CA ILE A 533 -18.59 -10.70 -5.22
C ILE A 533 -19.59 -11.86 -5.23
N ASP A 534 -19.93 -12.38 -4.05
CA ASP A 534 -20.93 -13.42 -3.86
C ASP A 534 -22.35 -12.84 -3.74
N THR A 535 -22.93 -12.52 -4.90
CA THR A 535 -24.32 -12.07 -5.03
C THR A 535 -25.32 -13.09 -4.45
N ASP A 536 -25.00 -14.37 -4.56
CA ASP A 536 -25.90 -15.47 -4.22
C ASP A 536 -26.07 -15.60 -2.69
N TYR A 537 -25.05 -15.18 -1.92
CA TYR A 537 -25.10 -15.12 -0.46
C TYR A 537 -26.19 -14.16 0.05
N PHE A 538 -26.33 -12.99 -0.59
CA PHE A 538 -27.31 -11.97 -0.19
C PHE A 538 -28.74 -12.35 -0.57
N GLU A 539 -28.92 -12.95 -1.76
CA GLU A 539 -30.21 -13.49 -2.20
C GLU A 539 -30.71 -14.58 -1.24
N LEU A 540 -29.83 -15.46 -0.77
CA LEU A 540 -30.17 -16.53 0.18
C LEU A 540 -30.49 -16.04 1.60
N GLN A 541 -29.99 -14.87 2.01
CA GLN A 541 -30.29 -14.25 3.31
C GLN A 541 -31.46 -13.28 3.26
N GLY A 542 -32.10 -13.08 2.09
CA GLY A 542 -33.24 -12.18 1.94
C GLY A 542 -32.88 -10.69 2.11
N ILE A 543 -31.61 -10.34 2.02
CA ILE A 543 -31.13 -8.95 2.05
C ILE A 543 -31.26 -8.42 0.62
N GLN A 544 -32.39 -7.80 0.30
CA GLN A 544 -32.61 -7.19 -1.02
C GLN A 544 -31.56 -6.10 -1.26
N GLU A 545 -30.78 -6.28 -2.33
CA GLU A 545 -29.86 -5.27 -2.85
C GLU A 545 -30.61 -3.94 -3.08
N GLN A 546 -30.28 -2.92 -2.30
CA GLN A 546 -30.32 -1.52 -2.78
C GLN A 546 -29.07 -1.26 -3.63
N SER A 547 -28.82 -2.12 -4.61
CA SER A 547 -27.94 -1.83 -5.73
C SER A 547 -28.73 -0.96 -6.70
N ALA A 548 -28.18 0.19 -7.06
CA ALA A 548 -28.79 1.12 -8.00
C ALA A 548 -29.24 0.37 -9.26
N ARG A 549 -30.53 0.46 -9.58
CA ARG A 549 -31.07 -0.12 -10.81
C ARG A 549 -30.30 0.45 -12.01
N PRO A 550 -29.97 -0.38 -13.02
CA PRO A 550 -29.26 0.06 -14.22
C PRO A 550 -30.04 1.05 -15.10
N GLU A 551 -31.27 1.43 -14.74
CA GLU A 551 -32.12 2.34 -15.52
C GLU A 551 -31.85 3.84 -15.27
N ASP A 552 -31.06 4.21 -14.25
CA ASP A 552 -30.69 5.61 -14.00
C ASP A 552 -29.49 6.10 -14.84
N PHE A 553 -29.01 5.29 -15.80
CA PHE A 553 -27.91 5.62 -16.71
C PHE A 553 -28.39 5.86 -18.15
N VAL A 554 -29.31 6.82 -18.33
CA VAL A 554 -29.50 7.47 -19.63
C VAL A 554 -29.13 8.94 -19.47
N ILE A 555 -28.02 9.32 -20.09
CA ILE A 555 -27.65 10.73 -20.31
C ILE A 555 -28.65 11.25 -21.34
N GLY A 556 -29.66 11.99 -20.89
CA GLY A 556 -30.49 12.80 -21.78
C GLY A 556 -29.60 13.81 -22.49
N ILE A 557 -29.58 13.73 -23.81
CA ILE A 557 -29.11 14.82 -24.68
C ILE A 557 -30.22 15.87 -24.61
N ASP A 558 -29.88 17.06 -24.10
CA ASP A 558 -30.74 18.24 -24.16
C ASP A 558 -30.88 18.65 -25.62
N ASP A 559 -32.01 18.31 -26.25
CA ASP A 559 -32.53 19.06 -27.38
C ASP A 559 -33.68 19.93 -26.86
N GLN A 560 -33.39 21.23 -26.71
CA GLN A 560 -34.41 22.27 -26.68
C GLN A 560 -34.98 22.39 -28.09
N ASP A 561 -36.30 22.34 -28.23
CA ASP A 561 -37.05 23.30 -29.05
C ASP A 561 -38.55 23.23 -28.70
N ASP A 562 -39.12 24.42 -28.67
CA ASP A 562 -40.48 24.79 -28.26
C ASP A 562 -41.57 24.27 -29.21
N GLU A 563 -42.78 24.03 -28.69
CA GLU A 563 -44.04 24.70 -29.08
C GLU A 563 -45.30 23.90 -28.68
N GLU A 564 -46.39 24.65 -28.61
CA GLU A 564 -47.64 24.45 -27.89
C GLU A 564 -48.61 23.39 -28.48
N ASP A 565 -49.62 23.09 -27.66
CA ASP A 565 -51.03 22.87 -28.01
C ASP A 565 -51.72 21.48 -27.92
N GLU A 566 -52.87 21.56 -27.22
CA GLU A 566 -54.14 20.83 -27.35
C GLU A 566 -54.38 19.42 -26.77
N LEU A 567 -55.08 19.41 -25.61
CA LEU A 567 -56.43 18.87 -25.38
C LEU A 567 -56.91 17.61 -26.16
N HIS A 568 -57.18 16.50 -25.45
CA HIS A 568 -58.52 15.92 -25.21
C HIS A 568 -58.52 14.42 -24.80
N TYR A 569 -59.23 14.14 -23.70
CA TYR A 569 -60.16 13.01 -23.41
C TYR A 569 -59.73 11.52 -23.49
N ASN A 570 -59.89 10.83 -22.34
CA ASN A 570 -60.71 9.62 -22.05
C ASN A 570 -60.99 8.63 -23.22
N GLU A 571 -60.96 7.31 -23.07
CA GLU A 571 -61.76 6.49 -22.15
C GLU A 571 -61.41 5.00 -22.34
N ASP A 572 -61.39 4.24 -21.23
CA ASP A 572 -62.00 2.91 -21.02
C ASP A 572 -61.66 1.62 -21.79
N ALA A 573 -61.86 0.56 -20.98
CA ALA A 573 -62.22 -0.83 -21.25
C ALA A 573 -61.06 -1.80 -21.51
N GLU A 574 -60.65 -2.55 -20.49
CA GLU A 574 -61.27 -3.80 -20.00
C GLU A 574 -60.96 -5.02 -20.88
N SER A 575 -60.36 -6.01 -20.20
CA SER A 575 -60.88 -7.38 -20.05
C SER A 575 -59.96 -8.54 -20.46
N VAL A 576 -59.75 -9.40 -19.46
CA VAL A 576 -59.85 -10.87 -19.52
C VAL A 576 -58.62 -11.67 -20.01
N MET A 577 -57.85 -12.08 -18.99
CA MET A 577 -57.65 -13.47 -18.55
C MET A 577 -57.13 -14.56 -19.52
N THR A 578 -56.08 -15.22 -18.99
CA THR A 578 -55.90 -16.68 -18.80
C THR A 578 -54.99 -17.51 -19.73
N LYS A 579 -53.88 -17.92 -19.10
CA LYS A 579 -53.34 -19.29 -18.88
C LYS A 579 -52.62 -20.08 -20.00
N LYS A 580 -51.38 -20.43 -19.61
CA LYS A 580 -50.66 -21.72 -19.70
C LYS A 580 -50.12 -22.22 -21.07
N ASP A 581 -48.79 -22.13 -21.22
CA ASP A 581 -47.76 -23.22 -21.24
C ASP A 581 -48.02 -24.51 -22.08
N PRO A 582 -46.99 -25.30 -22.46
CA PRO A 582 -45.74 -25.03 -23.19
C PRO A 582 -45.56 -26.02 -24.39
N SER A 583 -44.68 -25.75 -25.37
CA SER A 583 -43.90 -26.84 -26.04
C SER A 583 -42.87 -26.32 -27.06
N LYS A 584 -41.75 -27.06 -27.10
CA LYS A 584 -40.60 -26.93 -27.99
C LYS A 584 -40.96 -27.28 -29.45
N SER A 585 -40.36 -26.58 -30.41
CA SER A 585 -39.97 -27.19 -31.70
C SER A 585 -38.85 -26.39 -32.38
N LYS A 586 -37.87 -27.11 -32.91
CA LYS A 586 -36.70 -26.63 -33.65
C LYS A 586 -37.05 -26.46 -35.14
N LYS A 587 -36.23 -25.61 -35.78
CA LYS A 587 -35.60 -25.73 -37.11
C LYS A 587 -36.23 -25.02 -38.34
N THR A 588 -35.39 -24.12 -38.87
CA THR A 588 -35.03 -23.83 -40.29
C THR A 588 -36.03 -23.15 -41.23
N VAL A 589 -35.63 -21.99 -41.74
CA VAL A 589 -35.79 -21.62 -43.17
C VAL A 589 -34.50 -20.93 -43.64
N HIS A 590 -34.06 -21.29 -44.84
CA HIS A 590 -32.88 -20.82 -45.57
C HIS A 590 -33.37 -20.56 -47.01
N TRP A 591 -33.11 -19.38 -47.61
CA TRP A 591 -33.03 -19.08 -49.08
C TRP A 591 -32.43 -17.66 -49.19
N THR A 592 -31.15 -17.45 -49.56
CA THR A 592 -30.50 -17.34 -50.90
C THR A 592 -30.77 -16.04 -51.71
N SER A 593 -29.67 -15.34 -51.98
CA SER A 593 -29.23 -14.68 -53.24
C SER A 593 -30.20 -13.83 -54.08
N SER A 594 -29.81 -12.58 -54.40
CA SER A 594 -29.05 -12.21 -55.61
C SER A 594 -29.00 -10.66 -55.73
N ASN A 595 -27.80 -10.07 -55.90
CA ASN A 595 -27.25 -9.46 -57.13
C ASN A 595 -27.50 -7.96 -57.35
N ARG A 596 -26.37 -7.23 -57.49
CA ARG A 596 -26.04 -6.18 -58.50
C ARG A 596 -26.84 -4.87 -58.45
N ASN A 597 -26.31 -3.67 -58.74
CA ASN A 597 -25.10 -3.18 -59.41
C ASN A 597 -25.01 -1.64 -59.15
N SER A 598 -23.81 -1.08 -58.92
CA SER A 598 -23.04 -0.18 -59.82
C SER A 598 -23.35 1.33 -59.73
N PHE A 599 -22.29 2.13 -59.53
CA PHE A 599 -21.87 3.37 -60.24
C PHE A 599 -20.55 3.80 -59.56
N ASP A 600 -19.39 3.51 -60.16
CA ASP A 600 -18.57 4.37 -61.06
C ASP A 600 -17.91 5.55 -60.32
N GLU A 601 -16.73 6.06 -60.62
CA GLU A 601 -15.51 5.67 -61.35
C GLU A 601 -14.67 6.97 -61.30
N GLN A 602 -13.37 6.92 -60.97
CA GLN A 602 -12.35 7.73 -61.68
C GLN A 602 -10.93 7.38 -61.20
N GLU A 603 -10.17 6.92 -62.19
CA GLU A 603 -8.74 6.61 -62.28
C GLU A 603 -7.85 7.83 -61.96
N THR A 604 -6.54 7.73 -61.64
CA THR A 604 -5.42 7.36 -62.54
C THR A 604 -4.14 7.33 -61.66
N ILE A 605 -3.44 6.20 -61.43
CA ILE A 605 -2.35 5.54 -62.19
C ILE A 605 -1.19 6.46 -62.62
N VAL A 606 0.05 6.14 -62.18
CA VAL A 606 1.30 5.80 -62.92
C VAL A 606 2.38 5.60 -61.84
N GLY A 607 3.26 4.62 -61.78
CA GLY A 607 3.68 3.54 -62.68
C GLY A 607 4.97 2.94 -62.09
N SER A 608 5.19 1.67 -62.39
CA SER A 608 6.23 0.77 -61.87
C SER A 608 7.64 1.03 -62.45
N GLN A 609 8.69 0.46 -61.84
CA GLN A 609 9.47 -0.68 -62.37
C GLN A 609 10.76 -0.91 -61.53
N TYR A 610 11.00 -2.15 -61.07
CA TYR A 610 12.12 -3.07 -61.44
C TYR A 610 13.53 -2.43 -61.32
N GLU A 611 14.55 -3.01 -60.68
CA GLU A 611 15.08 -4.37 -60.86
C GLU A 611 16.15 -4.68 -59.78
N ALA A 612 16.37 -5.96 -59.51
CA ALA A 612 17.41 -6.50 -58.63
C ALA A 612 18.73 -6.72 -59.38
N ARG A 613 19.90 -6.59 -58.70
CA ARG A 613 21.07 -7.48 -58.90
C ARG A 613 22.25 -7.25 -57.93
N THR A 614 22.53 -8.32 -57.16
CA THR A 614 23.82 -9.00 -56.89
C THR A 614 25.08 -8.26 -56.42
N LEU A 615 25.54 -8.69 -55.23
CA LEU A 615 26.86 -9.26 -54.86
C LEU A 615 28.15 -8.54 -55.30
N LEU A 616 29.03 -8.23 -54.32
CA LEU A 616 30.42 -8.73 -54.20
C LEU A 616 31.14 -8.13 -52.96
N GLU A 617 31.84 -9.00 -52.23
CA GLU A 617 33.13 -8.83 -51.51
C GLU A 617 33.28 -7.82 -50.34
N ASP A 618 33.13 -8.33 -49.09
CA ASP A 618 34.14 -8.61 -48.03
C ASP A 618 35.44 -7.72 -47.87
N PRO A 619 36.26 -7.89 -46.80
CA PRO A 619 36.27 -7.10 -45.56
C PRO A 619 37.61 -6.37 -45.29
N THR A 620 37.67 -5.40 -44.35
CA THR A 620 38.94 -5.10 -43.64
C THR A 620 38.73 -4.49 -42.25
N GLU A 621 39.51 -5.06 -41.34
CA GLU A 621 39.86 -4.69 -39.97
C GLU A 621 40.30 -3.22 -39.77
N GLY A 622 40.28 -2.76 -38.50
CA GLY A 622 41.43 -2.01 -37.98
C GLY A 622 41.17 -0.82 -37.06
N ARG A 623 41.30 -1.09 -35.75
CA ARG A 623 42.11 -0.34 -34.75
C ARG A 623 41.68 1.06 -34.25
N SER A 624 41.45 1.07 -32.93
CA SER A 624 42.03 1.95 -31.89
C SER A 624 42.06 3.47 -32.10
N ASN A 625 41.34 4.18 -31.23
CA ASN A 625 41.93 5.07 -30.21
C ASN A 625 41.00 5.17 -29.00
#